data_AF-A0A822ZST3-F1
#
_entry.id   AF-A0A822ZST3-F1
#
_cell.length_a   1.000
_cell.length_b   1.000
_cell.length_c   1.000
_cell.angle_alpha   90.00
_cell.angle_beta   90.00
_cell.angle_gamma   90.00
#
_symmetry.space_group_name_H-M   'P 1'
#
loop_
_entity.id
_entity.type
_entity.pdbx_description
1 polymer ?
#
loop_
_entity_poly.entity_id
_entity_poly.type
_entity_poly.pdbx_seq_one_letter_code
_entity_poly.pdbx_strand_id
1 'polypeptide(L)'
;MVTVKDHFVVYTADQKRFVIPLTYLNNPIFIELLRMSEEVFGLPSDGLITLPCDSTFAEYIISMVQRRPSRELEKALIMTLPISRCSLSSSLHQELGIRPIPVNGF
;
A
#
# COMPACT_ATOMS: atom_id res chain seq x y z
N MET A 1 23.83 -15.52 4.23
CA MET A 1 22.79 -14.46 4.17
C MET A 1 22.80 -13.78 5.53
N VAL A 2 23.16 -12.49 5.58
CA VAL A 2 23.27 -11.77 6.85
C VAL A 2 21.86 -11.55 7.39
N THR A 3 21.45 -12.37 8.36
CA THR A 3 20.29 -12.08 9.19
C THR A 3 20.72 -11.00 10.17
N VAL A 4 20.40 -9.74 9.87
CA VAL A 4 20.27 -8.76 10.95
C VAL A 4 19.09 -9.31 11.75
N LYS A 5 19.35 -9.87 12.94
CA LYS A 5 18.44 -10.78 13.65
C LYS A 5 16.99 -10.29 13.80
N ASP A 6 16.76 -8.99 13.62
CA ASP A 6 15.47 -8.33 13.78
C ASP A 6 15.04 -7.47 12.57
N HIS A 7 15.65 -7.61 11.38
CA HIS A 7 15.26 -6.83 10.20
C HIS A 7 15.11 -7.69 8.95
N PHE A 8 14.21 -7.28 8.06
CA PHE A 8 14.07 -7.80 6.70
C PHE A 8 14.41 -6.73 5.67
N VAL A 9 14.73 -7.17 4.45
CA VAL A 9 15.08 -6.29 3.35
C VAL A 9 13.96 -6.32 2.33
N VAL A 10 13.53 -5.15 1.87
CA VAL A 10 12.61 -4.99 0.75
C VAL A 10 13.20 -4.08 -0.30
N TYR A 11 12.75 -4.25 -1.53
CA TYR A 11 13.04 -3.39 -2.66
C TYR A 11 11.74 -2.73 -3.11
N THR A 12 11.82 -1.54 -3.70
CA THR A 12 10.70 -0.86 -4.34
C THR A 12 10.74 -1.06 -5.86
N ALA A 13 9.69 -0.68 -6.57
CA ALA A 13 9.62 -0.80 -8.03
C ALA A 13 10.72 -0.01 -8.77
N ASP A 14 11.24 1.07 -8.15
CA ASP A 14 12.41 1.83 -8.58
C ASP A 14 13.74 1.28 -8.03
N GLN A 15 13.74 0.01 -7.58
CA GLN A 15 14.91 -0.76 -7.13
C GLN A 15 15.63 -0.20 -5.90
N LYS A 16 14.99 0.69 -5.13
CA LYS A 16 15.57 1.22 -3.89
C LYS A 16 15.44 0.20 -2.76
N ARG A 17 16.53 0.00 -2.02
CA ARG A 17 16.61 -0.96 -0.92
C ARG A 17 16.24 -0.32 0.43
N PHE A 18 15.38 -0.98 1.19
CA PHE A 18 15.01 -0.62 2.55
C PHE A 18 15.31 -1.76 3.52
N VAL A 19 15.77 -1.41 4.72
CA VAL A 19 15.97 -2.35 5.84
C VAL A 19 14.95 -2.01 6.91
N ILE A 20 14.06 -2.95 7.19
CA ILE A 20 12.85 -2.70 7.99
C ILE A 20 12.82 -3.67 9.17
N PRO A 21 12.49 -3.23 10.39
CA PRO A 21 12.39 -4.12 11.54
C PRO A 21 11.33 -5.21 11.31
N LEU A 22 11.59 -6.45 11.73
CA LEU A 22 10.66 -7.58 11.63
C LEU A 22 9.34 -7.31 12.38
N THR A 23 9.34 -6.40 13.36
CA THR A 23 8.11 -5.97 14.05
C THR A 23 7.06 -5.36 13.10
N TYR A 24 7.48 -4.90 11.92
CA TYR A 24 6.60 -4.31 10.92
C TYR A 24 5.81 -5.39 10.17
N LEU A 25 6.24 -6.66 10.20
CA LEU A 25 5.48 -7.76 9.64
C LEU A 25 4.13 -7.99 10.36
N ASN A 26 3.98 -7.48 11.59
CA ASN A 26 2.71 -7.49 12.31
C ASN A 26 1.87 -6.22 12.08
N ASN A 27 2.37 -5.25 11.32
CA ASN A 27 1.62 -4.04 10.99
C ASN A 27 0.72 -4.31 9.77
N PRO A 28 -0.60 -4.02 9.84
CA PRO A 28 -1.53 -4.38 8.78
C PRO A 28 -1.27 -3.64 7.45
N ILE A 29 -0.63 -2.46 7.48
CA ILE A 29 -0.18 -1.78 6.25
C ILE A 29 0.89 -2.61 5.54
N PHE A 30 1.85 -3.15 6.29
CA PHE A 30 2.91 -3.99 5.74
C PHE A 30 2.39 -5.36 5.30
N ILE A 31 1.44 -5.94 6.04
CA ILE A 31 0.77 -7.18 5.62
C ILE A 31 0.09 -6.98 4.25
N GLU A 32 -0.64 -5.88 4.07
CA GLU A 32 -1.31 -5.60 2.79
C GLU A 32 -0.28 -5.33 1.67
N LEU A 33 0.80 -4.59 1.94
CA LEU A 33 1.87 -4.37 0.96
C LEU A 33 2.54 -5.68 0.52
N LEU A 34 2.79 -6.59 1.46
CA LEU A 34 3.40 -7.89 1.18
C LEU A 34 2.45 -8.79 0.39
N ARG A 35 1.16 -8.78 0.73
CA ARG A 35 0.13 -9.47 -0.04
C ARG A 35 0.08 -8.94 -1.47
N MET A 36 0.06 -7.61 -1.65
CA MET A 36 0.07 -7.01 -2.98
C MET A 36 1.36 -7.35 -3.76
N SER A 37 2.51 -7.39 -3.08
CA SER A 37 3.78 -7.84 -3.66
C SER A 37 3.65 -9.27 -4.20
N GLU A 38 3.09 -10.19 -3.43
CA GLU A 38 2.85 -11.57 -3.86
C GLU A 38 1.89 -11.63 -5.06
N GLU A 39 0.81 -10.84 -5.05
CA GLU A 39 -0.16 -10.80 -6.16
C GLU A 39 0.44 -10.21 -7.46
N VAL A 40 1.46 -9.37 -7.40
CA VAL A 40 2.10 -8.74 -8.58
C VAL A 40 3.32 -9.53 -9.06
N PHE A 41 4.18 -9.92 -8.14
CA PHE A 41 5.50 -10.49 -8.45
C PHE A 41 5.57 -12.00 -8.17
N GLY A 42 4.55 -12.57 -7.53
CA GLY A 42 4.56 -13.94 -7.05
C GLY A 42 5.32 -14.10 -5.73
N LEU A 43 5.43 -15.36 -5.28
CA LEU A 43 6.22 -15.68 -4.10
C LEU A 43 7.72 -15.46 -4.36
N PRO A 44 8.45 -14.87 -3.41
CA PRO A 44 9.88 -14.60 -3.57
C PRO A 44 10.66 -15.92 -3.60
N SER A 45 11.26 -16.25 -4.74
CA SER A 45 12.01 -17.51 -4.95
C SER A 45 13.45 -17.45 -4.45
N ASP A 46 14.03 -16.26 -4.36
CA ASP A 46 15.37 -15.97 -3.85
C ASP A 46 15.33 -15.26 -2.47
N GLY A 47 14.13 -15.04 -1.93
CA GLY A 47 13.92 -14.27 -0.71
C GLY A 47 13.96 -12.75 -0.89
N LEU A 48 14.04 -12.24 -2.13
CA LEU A 48 13.85 -10.81 -2.40
C LEU A 48 12.37 -10.46 -2.45
N ILE A 49 11.98 -9.52 -1.58
CA ILE A 49 10.63 -8.95 -1.56
C ILE A 49 10.67 -7.61 -2.29
N THR A 50 9.87 -7.47 -3.34
CA THR A 50 9.72 -6.21 -4.10
C THR A 50 8.32 -5.63 -3.88
N LEU A 51 8.24 -4.48 -3.21
CA LEU A 51 6.97 -3.80 -2.98
C LEU A 51 6.45 -3.17 -4.28
N PRO A 52 5.13 -3.24 -4.54
CA PRO A 52 4.50 -2.63 -5.72
C PRO A 52 4.29 -1.12 -5.52
N CYS A 53 5.32 -0.42 -5.05
CA CYS A 53 5.34 1.03 -4.85
C CYS A 53 6.74 1.59 -5.10
N ASP A 54 6.83 2.90 -5.30
CA ASP A 54 8.12 3.60 -5.40
C ASP A 54 8.74 3.87 -4.03
N SER A 55 10.00 4.32 -4.05
CA SER A 55 10.74 4.69 -2.85
C SER A 55 10.11 5.82 -2.03
N THR A 56 9.43 6.78 -2.67
CA THR A 56 8.83 7.92 -1.98
C THR A 56 7.66 7.45 -1.12
N PHE A 57 6.83 6.57 -1.68
CA PHE A 57 5.72 5.96 -0.96
C PHE A 57 6.23 5.04 0.15
N ALA A 58 7.24 4.21 -0.11
CA ALA A 58 7.83 3.36 0.93
C ALA A 58 8.37 4.18 2.11
N GLU A 59 9.06 5.29 1.87
CA GLU A 59 9.54 6.21 2.91
C GLU A 59 8.38 6.80 3.72
N TYR A 60 7.30 7.22 3.06
CA TYR A 60 6.11 7.72 3.72
C TYR A 60 5.48 6.67 4.65
N ILE A 61 5.30 5.44 4.15
CA ILE A 61 4.74 4.32 4.93
C ILE A 61 5.62 4.01 6.14
N ILE A 62 6.94 3.90 5.95
CA ILE A 62 7.89 3.65 7.04
C ILE A 62 7.78 4.76 8.09
N SER A 63 7.81 6.02 7.66
CA SER A 63 7.70 7.17 8.57
C SER A 63 6.36 7.19 9.32
N MET A 64 5.26 6.80 8.66
CA MET A 64 3.93 6.73 9.27
C MET A 64 3.87 5.63 10.33
N VAL A 65 4.30 4.42 10.00
CA VAL A 65 4.30 3.27 10.91
C VAL A 65 5.19 3.53 12.13
N GLN A 66 6.36 4.17 11.94
CA GLN A 66 7.22 4.62 13.04
C GLN A 66 6.49 5.51 14.05
N ARG A 67 5.59 6.39 13.57
CA ARG A 67 4.85 7.34 14.39
C ARG A 67 3.58 6.76 15.02
N ARG A 68 3.26 5.48 14.76
CA ARG A 68 2.03 4.78 15.17
C ARG A 68 0.76 5.54 14.73
N PRO A 69 0.25 5.29 13.52
CA PRO A 69 -0.93 6.00 13.02
C PRO A 69 -2.18 5.68 13.87
N SER A 70 -3.18 6.57 13.84
CA SER A 70 -4.49 6.24 14.41
C SER A 70 -5.13 5.08 13.65
N ARG A 71 -6.06 4.37 14.29
CA ARG A 71 -6.76 3.23 13.65
C ARG A 71 -7.52 3.67 12.40
N GLU A 72 -8.03 4.89 12.40
CA GLU A 72 -8.72 5.53 11.27
C GLU A 72 -7.76 5.79 10.12
N LEU A 73 -6.56 6.31 10.40
CA LEU A 73 -5.54 6.58 9.39
C LEU A 73 -4.99 5.27 8.81
N GLU A 74 -4.76 4.26 9.64
CA GLU A 74 -4.33 2.93 9.22
C GLU A 74 -5.35 2.31 8.25
N LYS A 75 -6.65 2.36 8.61
CA LYS A 75 -7.75 1.90 7.74
C LYS A 75 -7.82 2.69 6.44
N ALA A 76 -7.78 4.02 6.50
CA ALA A 76 -7.84 4.87 5.31
C ALA A 76 -6.67 4.58 4.36
N LEU A 77 -5.49 4.34 4.90
CA LEU A 77 -4.31 3.98 4.12
C LEU A 77 -4.48 2.61 3.46
N ILE A 78 -4.87 1.58 4.21
CA ILE A 78 -5.12 0.23 3.68
C ILE A 78 -6.21 0.25 2.60
N MET A 79 -7.25 1.08 2.75
CA MET A 79 -8.29 1.25 1.73
C MET A 79 -7.77 1.89 0.45
N THR A 80 -6.71 2.72 0.53
CA THR A 80 -6.14 3.43 -0.63
C THR A 80 -5.01 2.66 -1.33
N LEU A 81 -4.33 1.74 -0.64
CA LEU A 81 -3.32 0.85 -1.22
C LEU A 81 -3.82 0.09 -2.48
N PRO A 82 -4.96 -0.63 -2.47
CA PRO A 82 -5.46 -1.34 -3.65
C PRO A 82 -6.00 -0.39 -4.74
N ILE A 83 -6.35 0.85 -4.38
CA ILE A 83 -6.86 1.87 -5.33
C ILE A 83 -5.76 2.35 -6.28
N SER A 84 -4.48 2.18 -5.93
CA SER A 84 -3.35 2.43 -6.84
C SER A 84 -3.27 1.45 -8.02
N ARG A 85 -3.98 0.31 -7.97
CA ARG A 85 -4.17 -0.59 -9.12
C ARG A 85 -5.33 -0.19 -10.05
N CYS A 86 -6.11 0.83 -9.70
CA CYS A 86 -7.25 1.31 -10.51
C CYS A 86 -7.30 2.83 -10.76
N SER A 87 -6.42 3.64 -10.17
CA SER A 87 -6.54 5.12 -10.26
C SER A 87 -5.91 5.78 -11.49
N LEU A 88 -5.47 5.00 -12.48
CA LEU A 88 -5.35 5.52 -13.85
C LEU A 88 -6.65 5.38 -14.66
N SER A 89 -7.77 4.91 -14.07
CA SER A 89 -9.03 4.82 -14.83
C SER A 89 -10.30 5.40 -14.19
N SER A 90 -10.45 5.65 -12.89
CA SER A 90 -11.75 6.19 -12.43
C SER A 90 -11.81 6.74 -11.00
N SER A 91 -12.28 8.00 -10.89
CA SER A 91 -13.03 8.56 -9.76
C SER A 91 -12.29 9.34 -8.66
N LEU A 92 -11.54 10.38 -9.03
CA LEU A 92 -11.34 11.54 -8.14
C LEU A 92 -11.97 12.82 -8.68
N HIS A 93 -13.11 12.70 -9.39
CA HIS A 93 -14.05 13.81 -9.63
C HIS A 93 -15.47 13.25 -9.79
N GLN A 94 -16.28 13.28 -8.73
CA GLN A 94 -17.69 13.73 -8.79
C GLN A 94 -18.16 14.01 -7.36
N GLU A 95 -17.59 15.05 -6.74
CA GLU A 95 -18.30 15.78 -5.69
C GLU A 95 -19.12 16.86 -6.42
N LEU A 96 -20.36 17.11 -5.97
CA LEU A 96 -21.38 18.02 -6.50
C LEU A 96 -22.31 17.50 -7.63
N GLY A 97 -23.58 17.27 -7.31
CA GLY A 97 -24.64 17.15 -8.33
C GLY A 97 -25.94 16.51 -7.86
N ILE A 98 -26.88 17.34 -7.40
CA ILE A 98 -28.32 17.07 -7.21
C ILE A 98 -28.85 15.98 -8.17
N ARG A 99 -29.44 14.90 -7.66
CA ARG A 99 -30.17 13.93 -8.49
C ARG A 99 -31.48 14.57 -8.99
N PRO A 100 -31.76 14.68 -10.30
CA PRO A 100 -33.09 15.04 -10.77
C PRO A 100 -34.09 13.90 -10.54
N ILE A 101 -35.30 14.24 -10.11
CA ILE A 101 -36.44 13.33 -10.03
C ILE A 101 -36.88 13.01 -11.46
N PRO A 102 -37.02 11.74 -11.86
CA PRO A 102 -37.55 11.42 -13.19
C PRO A 102 -39.05 11.76 -13.24
N VAL A 103 -39.39 12.78 -14.02
CA VAL A 103 -40.75 12.96 -14.55
C VAL A 103 -40.77 12.35 -15.95
N ASN A 104 -41.69 11.40 -16.17
CA ASN A 104 -42.29 11.02 -17.45
C ASN A 104 -43.32 9.92 -17.12
N GLY A 105 -44.63 10.05 -17.35
CA GLY A 105 -45.33 11.02 -18.17
C GLY A 105 -45.41 10.59 -19.63
N PHE A 106 -46.03 9.44 -19.91
CA PHE A 106 -46.86 9.11 -21.09
C PHE A 106 -47.77 7.93 -20.74
#